data_AF-A0A2E2N6H5-F1
#
_entry.id   AF-A0A2E2N6H5-F1
#
_cell.length_a   1.000
_cell.length_b   1.000
_cell.length_c   1.000
_cell.angle_alpha   90.00
_cell.angle_beta   90.00
_cell.angle_gamma   90.00
#
_symmetry.space_group_name_H-M   'P 1'
#
loop_
_entity.id
_entity.type
_entity.pdbx_description
1 polymer ?
#
loop_
_entity_poly.entity_id
_entity_poly.type
_entity_poly.pdbx_seq_one_letter_code
_entity_poly.pdbx_strand_id
1 'polypeptide(L)'
;MRLPLAKAYRAFPALDPFDDATCKAYMRRARKQGRFARFALALLGAGAGAVVGVLLAVLIGTAVDNRYRDVSVAFWVGAGIAIFTLCLCPALGAALTSDALIARQLRRRLRTADCMSCGYALVGQVPVTDEVERRDYVVCPECGRRSVVGAGGIPRHNLINGGSSMAAPDEEIDDTAFAERVLIRKNPALRQFGPEGMDEAIGRIESGHARRWRVSVGAGVGAAVAVAGVVMLVGVASPIAPRSLLPGYFSLSFMVWAFGIVGLFGGWVVGAWTKRIVRGFLTGADVERAIDLQARDGVGGADAVNSAEAPAPP
;
A
#
# COMPACT_ATOMS: atom_id res chain seq x y z
N MET A 1 -16.72 16.85 8.43
CA MET A 1 -16.34 16.01 7.27
C MET A 1 -17.57 15.85 6.38
N ARG A 2 -17.50 16.21 5.09
CA ARG A 2 -18.58 15.93 4.14
C ARG A 2 -18.56 14.42 3.84
N LEU A 3 -19.60 13.66 4.17
CA LEU A 3 -19.75 12.24 3.83
C LEU A 3 -20.33 12.16 2.40
N PRO A 4 -19.51 11.91 1.36
CA PRO A 4 -19.97 11.98 -0.01
C PRO A 4 -20.39 10.59 -0.46
N LEU A 5 -21.63 10.20 -0.16
CA LEU A 5 -22.19 8.91 -0.59
C LEU A 5 -22.32 8.79 -2.11
N ALA A 6 -22.45 9.92 -2.84
CA ALA A 6 -22.67 9.92 -4.29
C ALA A 6 -21.43 10.29 -5.14
N LYS A 7 -20.52 11.13 -4.63
CA LYS A 7 -19.41 11.71 -5.41
C LYS A 7 -18.15 11.85 -4.54
N ALA A 8 -17.37 10.78 -4.42
CA ALA A 8 -16.18 10.72 -3.55
C ALA A 8 -15.17 11.86 -3.75
N TYR A 9 -15.06 12.41 -4.97
CA TYR A 9 -14.14 13.53 -5.25
C TYR A 9 -14.56 14.86 -4.59
N ARG A 10 -15.84 15.06 -4.25
CA ARG A 10 -16.31 16.24 -3.49
C ARG A 10 -15.87 16.25 -2.02
N ALA A 11 -15.21 15.19 -1.55
CA ALA A 11 -14.55 15.20 -0.26
C ALA A 11 -13.30 16.09 -0.23
N PHE A 12 -12.81 16.52 -1.40
CA PHE A 12 -11.52 17.20 -1.57
C PHE A 12 -11.75 18.62 -2.09
N PRO A 13 -11.58 19.66 -1.24
CA PRO A 13 -11.74 21.05 -1.66
C PRO A 13 -10.83 21.43 -2.82
N ALA A 14 -9.63 20.83 -2.89
CA ALA A 14 -8.68 21.04 -3.98
C ALA A 14 -9.21 20.58 -5.35
N LEU A 15 -10.28 19.77 -5.40
CA LEU A 15 -10.91 19.32 -6.64
C LEU A 15 -12.21 20.08 -6.96
N ASP A 16 -12.72 20.90 -6.05
CA ASP A 16 -13.98 21.66 -6.23
C ASP A 16 -13.95 22.63 -7.44
N PRO A 17 -12.82 23.25 -7.83
CA PRO A 17 -12.77 24.15 -9.01
C PRO A 17 -12.85 23.43 -10.37
N PHE A 18 -12.70 22.11 -10.42
CA PHE A 18 -12.57 21.37 -11.68
C PHE A 18 -13.90 20.73 -12.11
N ASP A 19 -14.08 20.58 -13.43
CA ASP A 19 -15.24 19.86 -13.96
C ASP A 19 -15.27 18.38 -13.53
N ASP A 20 -16.49 17.83 -13.44
CA ASP A 20 -16.76 16.45 -13.06
C ASP A 20 -16.03 15.45 -13.98
N ALA A 21 -15.86 15.75 -15.27
CA ALA A 21 -15.14 14.87 -16.21
C ALA A 21 -13.66 14.75 -15.85
N THR A 22 -13.01 15.88 -15.54
CA THR A 22 -11.61 15.96 -15.11
C THR A 22 -11.40 15.26 -13.78
N CYS A 23 -12.30 15.50 -12.81
CA CYS A 23 -12.29 14.80 -11.52
C CYS A 23 -12.40 13.28 -11.68
N LYS A 24 -13.30 12.80 -12.55
CA LYS A 24 -13.46 11.37 -12.86
C LYS A 24 -12.24 10.78 -13.55
N ALA A 25 -11.60 11.51 -14.48
CA ALA A 25 -10.37 11.08 -15.13
C ALA A 25 -9.23 10.94 -14.11
N TYR A 26 -9.08 11.92 -13.21
CA TYR A 26 -8.09 11.90 -12.15
C TYR A 26 -8.30 10.72 -11.18
N MET A 27 -9.54 10.50 -10.74
CA MET A 27 -9.92 9.36 -9.90
C MET A 27 -9.66 8.01 -10.58
N ARG A 28 -9.88 7.89 -11.89
CA ARG A 28 -9.56 6.68 -12.65
C ARG A 28 -8.07 6.37 -12.62
N ARG A 29 -7.20 7.37 -12.77
CA ARG A 29 -5.74 7.20 -12.67
C ARG A 29 -5.31 6.78 -11.27
N ALA A 30 -5.81 7.46 -10.23
CA ALA A 30 -5.55 7.06 -8.84
C ALA A 30 -6.01 5.62 -8.56
N ARG A 31 -7.15 5.20 -9.14
CA ARG A 31 -7.65 3.83 -9.00
C ARG A 31 -6.76 2.77 -9.67
N LYS A 32 -5.97 3.09 -10.68
CA LYS A 32 -5.07 2.12 -11.33
C LYS A 32 -3.86 1.79 -10.45
N GLN A 33 -3.27 2.78 -9.78
CA GLN A 33 -2.02 2.62 -9.02
C GLN A 33 -2.20 1.78 -7.73
N GLY A 34 -3.41 1.74 -7.18
CA GLY A 34 -3.71 1.00 -5.95
C GLY A 34 -4.25 -0.43 -6.12
N ARG A 35 -4.28 -1.01 -7.33
CA ARG A 35 -4.95 -2.32 -7.55
C ARG A 35 -4.35 -3.44 -6.70
N PHE A 36 -3.01 -3.55 -6.67
CA PHE A 36 -2.33 -4.56 -5.87
C PHE A 36 -2.59 -4.38 -4.37
N ALA A 37 -2.55 -3.14 -3.88
CA ALA A 37 -2.84 -2.81 -2.48
C ALA A 37 -4.31 -3.00 -2.08
N ARG A 38 -5.24 -3.08 -3.04
CA ARG A 38 -6.64 -3.48 -2.75
C ARG A 38 -6.79 -4.99 -2.74
N PHE A 39 -6.21 -5.67 -3.72
CA PHE A 39 -6.21 -7.13 -3.79
C PHE A 39 -5.57 -7.74 -2.53
N ALA A 40 -4.45 -7.15 -2.10
CA ALA A 40 -3.83 -7.33 -0.79
C ALA A 40 -4.82 -7.43 0.38
N LEU A 41 -5.59 -6.35 0.52
CA LEU A 41 -6.38 -6.08 1.68
C LEU A 41 -7.64 -6.91 1.65
N ALA A 42 -8.16 -7.17 0.44
CA ALA A 42 -9.24 -8.13 0.22
C ALA A 42 -8.82 -9.55 0.62
N LEU A 43 -7.61 -10.01 0.24
CA LEU A 43 -7.09 -11.31 0.66
C LEU A 43 -6.88 -11.39 2.17
N LEU A 44 -6.26 -10.37 2.79
CA LEU A 44 -6.09 -10.31 4.24
C LEU A 44 -7.44 -10.28 4.97
N GLY A 45 -8.41 -9.51 4.48
CA GLY A 45 -9.76 -9.43 5.02
C GLY A 45 -10.51 -10.76 4.90
N ALA A 46 -10.38 -11.47 3.77
CA ALA A 46 -10.94 -12.80 3.57
C ALA A 46 -10.31 -13.83 4.53
N GLY A 47 -8.98 -13.81 4.67
CA GLY A 47 -8.28 -14.68 5.62
C GLY A 47 -8.71 -14.44 7.06
N ALA A 48 -8.75 -13.18 7.50
CA ALA A 48 -9.20 -12.81 8.84
C ALA A 48 -10.68 -13.19 9.06
N GLY A 49 -11.55 -12.92 8.09
CA GLY A 49 -12.97 -13.30 8.14
C GLY A 49 -13.18 -14.81 8.24
N ALA A 50 -12.38 -15.61 7.52
CA ALA A 50 -12.43 -17.06 7.61
C ALA A 50 -12.05 -17.56 9.02
N VAL A 51 -10.96 -17.03 9.59
CA VAL A 51 -10.51 -17.41 10.95
C VAL A 51 -11.58 -17.05 11.99
N VAL A 52 -12.13 -15.84 11.93
CA VAL A 52 -13.20 -15.40 12.85
C VAL A 52 -14.47 -16.22 12.66
N GLY A 53 -14.86 -16.51 11.41
CA GLY A 53 -16.03 -17.33 11.09
C GLY A 53 -15.93 -18.75 11.64
N VAL A 54 -14.76 -19.40 11.49
CA VAL A 54 -14.52 -20.74 12.05
C VAL A 54 -14.54 -20.70 13.58
N LEU A 55 -13.90 -19.70 14.20
CA LEU A 55 -13.91 -19.55 15.67
C LEU A 55 -15.33 -19.38 16.21
N LEU A 56 -16.13 -18.53 15.55
CA LEU A 56 -17.52 -18.30 15.95
C LEU A 56 -18.38 -19.55 15.77
N ALA A 57 -18.18 -20.30 14.68
CA ALA A 57 -18.87 -21.57 14.45
C ALA A 57 -18.54 -22.62 15.52
N VAL A 58 -17.27 -22.72 15.95
CA VAL A 58 -16.85 -23.60 17.06
C VAL A 58 -17.50 -23.19 18.38
N LEU A 59 -17.49 -21.89 18.70
CA LEU A 59 -18.06 -21.37 19.94
C LEU A 59 -19.58 -21.59 19.99
N ILE A 60 -20.28 -21.32 18.90
CA ILE A 60 -21.73 -21.56 18.81
C ILE A 60 -22.01 -23.06 18.85
N GLY A 61 -21.24 -23.88 18.12
CA GLY A 61 -21.40 -25.34 18.12
C GLY A 61 -21.29 -25.93 19.52
N THR A 62 -20.24 -25.56 20.26
CA THR A 62 -20.02 -26.04 21.64
C THR A 62 -21.06 -25.50 22.64
N ALA A 63 -21.53 -24.27 22.46
CA ALA A 63 -22.59 -23.69 23.30
C ALA A 63 -23.95 -24.36 23.07
N VAL A 64 -24.27 -24.73 21.82
CA VAL A 64 -25.55 -25.35 21.46
C VAL A 64 -25.57 -26.84 21.79
N ASP A 65 -24.47 -27.57 21.55
CA ASP A 65 -24.35 -29.01 21.84
C ASP A 65 -24.58 -29.33 23.32
N ASN A 66 -24.11 -28.44 24.22
CA ASN A 66 -24.37 -28.56 25.65
C ASN A 66 -25.85 -28.37 26.04
N ARG A 67 -26.67 -27.77 25.17
CA ARG A 67 -28.03 -27.33 25.53
C ARG A 67 -29.12 -28.08 24.77
N TYR A 68 -28.83 -28.57 23.57
CA TYR A 68 -29.78 -29.26 22.70
C TYR A 68 -29.14 -30.55 22.17
N ARG A 69 -29.67 -31.71 22.58
CA ARG A 69 -29.26 -33.02 22.05
C ARG A 69 -29.63 -33.24 20.58
N ASP A 70 -30.44 -32.34 19.99
CA ASP A 70 -30.83 -32.39 18.59
C ASP A 70 -29.78 -31.71 17.71
N VAL A 71 -28.78 -32.52 17.32
CA VAL A 71 -27.58 -32.14 16.56
C VAL A 71 -27.92 -31.49 15.19
N SER A 72 -29.11 -31.73 14.64
CA SER A 72 -29.46 -31.30 13.28
C SER A 72 -29.65 -29.78 13.15
N VAL A 73 -30.41 -29.15 14.06
CA VAL A 73 -30.71 -27.70 13.96
C VAL A 73 -29.47 -26.87 14.29
N ALA A 74 -28.72 -27.29 15.30
CA ALA A 74 -27.47 -26.65 15.72
C ALA A 74 -26.46 -26.55 14.56
N PHE A 75 -26.32 -27.65 13.81
CA PHE A 75 -25.43 -27.73 12.66
C PHE A 75 -25.83 -26.75 11.55
N TRP A 76 -27.12 -26.70 11.17
CA TRP A 76 -27.59 -25.81 10.10
C TRP A 76 -27.47 -24.33 10.49
N VAL A 77 -27.79 -23.98 11.73
CA VAL A 77 -27.64 -22.60 12.22
C VAL A 77 -26.17 -22.19 12.26
N GLY A 78 -25.29 -23.05 12.78
CA GLY A 78 -23.86 -22.82 12.81
C GLY A 78 -23.26 -22.66 11.41
N ALA A 79 -23.65 -23.53 10.47
CA ALA A 79 -23.23 -23.46 9.07
C ALA A 79 -23.74 -22.17 8.41
N GLY A 80 -24.99 -21.77 8.65
CA GLY A 80 -25.56 -20.52 8.15
C GLY A 80 -24.79 -19.28 8.62
N ILE A 81 -24.47 -19.21 9.91
CA ILE A 81 -23.68 -18.11 10.48
C ILE A 81 -22.25 -18.12 9.94
N ALA A 82 -21.63 -19.29 9.82
CA ALA A 82 -20.30 -19.42 9.25
C ALA A 82 -20.24 -18.93 7.80
N ILE A 83 -21.18 -19.34 6.95
CA ILE A 83 -21.28 -18.91 5.56
C ILE A 83 -21.56 -17.40 5.48
N PHE A 84 -22.50 -16.90 6.27
CA PHE A 84 -22.83 -15.48 6.31
C PHE A 84 -21.63 -14.62 6.71
N THR A 85 -20.89 -15.03 7.75
CA THR A 85 -19.70 -14.33 8.22
C THR A 85 -18.57 -14.40 7.19
N LEU A 86 -18.36 -15.58 6.59
CA LEU A 86 -17.34 -15.81 5.57
C LEU A 86 -17.59 -14.99 4.30
N CYS A 87 -18.85 -14.78 3.90
CA CYS A 87 -19.19 -14.00 2.71
C CYS A 87 -19.30 -12.50 3.01
N LEU A 88 -19.99 -12.12 4.09
CA LEU A 88 -20.36 -10.72 4.34
C LEU A 88 -19.21 -9.89 4.92
N CYS A 89 -18.44 -10.43 5.87
CA CYS A 89 -17.34 -9.71 6.51
C CYS A 89 -16.25 -9.25 5.51
N PRO A 90 -15.74 -10.09 4.60
CA PRO A 90 -14.75 -9.62 3.63
C PRO A 90 -15.35 -8.68 2.59
N ALA A 91 -16.62 -8.84 2.22
CA ALA A 91 -17.29 -7.91 1.30
C ALA A 91 -17.41 -6.50 1.90
N LEU A 92 -17.88 -6.40 3.16
CA LEU A 92 -17.95 -5.15 3.91
C LEU A 92 -16.56 -4.56 4.16
N GLY A 93 -15.61 -5.39 4.60
CA GLY A 93 -14.24 -4.99 4.84
C GLY A 93 -13.57 -4.43 3.58
N ALA A 94 -13.72 -5.12 2.44
CA ALA A 94 -13.20 -4.65 1.16
C ALA A 94 -13.86 -3.34 0.71
N ALA A 95 -15.18 -3.20 0.85
CA ALA A 95 -15.89 -1.98 0.52
C ALA A 95 -15.38 -0.78 1.33
N LEU A 96 -15.39 -0.88 2.66
CA LEU A 96 -15.00 0.21 3.58
C LEU A 96 -13.53 0.60 3.43
N THR A 97 -12.65 -0.39 3.28
CA THR A 97 -11.22 -0.14 3.16
C THR A 97 -10.83 0.40 1.79
N SER A 98 -11.53 0.01 0.72
CA SER A 98 -11.26 0.50 -0.63
C SER A 98 -11.41 2.02 -0.72
N ASP A 99 -12.45 2.58 -0.11
CA ASP A 99 -12.70 4.01 -0.07
C ASP A 99 -11.64 4.74 0.75
N ALA A 100 -11.28 4.21 1.92
CA ALA A 100 -10.22 4.78 2.75
C ALA A 100 -8.85 4.77 2.04
N LEU A 101 -8.54 3.70 1.31
CA LEU A 101 -7.29 3.60 0.55
C LEU A 101 -7.26 4.57 -0.63
N ILE A 102 -8.36 4.69 -1.37
CA ILE A 102 -8.46 5.65 -2.48
C ILE A 102 -8.32 7.08 -1.94
N ALA A 103 -9.00 7.39 -0.82
CA ALA A 103 -8.90 8.70 -0.18
C ALA A 103 -7.47 8.99 0.29
N ARG A 104 -6.79 8.03 0.91
CA ARG A 104 -5.38 8.18 1.33
C ARG A 104 -4.44 8.40 0.13
N GLN A 105 -4.60 7.62 -0.94
CA GLN A 105 -3.79 7.78 -2.16
C GLN A 105 -4.02 9.14 -2.80
N LEU A 106 -5.27 9.61 -2.83
CA LEU A 106 -5.62 10.91 -3.35
C LEU A 106 -5.01 12.04 -2.49
N ARG A 107 -5.12 11.96 -1.16
CA ARG A 107 -4.45 12.93 -0.25
C ARG A 107 -2.94 12.96 -0.46
N ARG A 108 -2.30 11.81 -0.62
CA ARG A 108 -0.84 11.74 -0.88
C ARG A 108 -0.48 12.42 -2.19
N ARG A 109 -1.24 12.19 -3.27
CA ARG A 109 -1.01 12.85 -4.56
C ARG A 109 -1.27 14.35 -4.55
N LEU A 110 -2.30 14.79 -3.81
CA LEU A 110 -2.55 16.21 -3.63
C LEU A 110 -1.41 16.87 -2.86
N ARG A 111 -0.92 16.21 -1.78
CA ARG A 111 0.23 16.70 -1.01
C ARG A 111 1.52 16.82 -1.81
N THR A 112 1.76 15.96 -2.79
CA THR A 112 2.93 16.10 -3.67
C THR A 112 2.80 17.25 -4.68
N ALA A 113 1.63 17.87 -4.78
CA ALA A 113 1.40 19.10 -5.52
C ALA A 113 1.24 20.33 -4.61
N ASP A 114 1.47 20.19 -3.30
CA ASP A 114 1.47 21.35 -2.40
C ASP A 114 2.81 22.07 -2.47
N CYS A 115 2.79 23.39 -2.32
CA CYS A 115 4.00 24.19 -2.19
C CYS A 115 4.76 23.77 -0.92
N MET A 116 6.03 23.39 -1.05
CA MET A 116 6.85 22.98 0.10
C MET A 116 7.09 24.11 1.12
N SER A 117 6.86 25.37 0.76
CA SER A 117 7.06 26.51 1.65
C SER A 117 5.84 26.83 2.50
N CYS A 118 4.65 26.94 1.89
CA CYS A 118 3.44 27.42 2.56
C CYS A 118 2.32 26.37 2.61
N GLY A 119 2.48 25.21 1.97
CA GLY A 119 1.46 24.16 1.92
C GLY A 119 0.27 24.46 1.00
N TYR A 120 0.30 25.55 0.22
CA TYR A 120 -0.76 25.86 -0.74
C TYR A 120 -0.79 24.85 -1.88
N ALA A 121 -1.97 24.34 -2.23
CA ALA A 121 -2.13 23.36 -3.30
C ALA A 121 -1.88 24.02 -4.68
N LEU A 122 -0.86 23.57 -5.40
CA LEU A 122 -0.51 24.04 -6.73
C LEU A 122 -1.27 23.28 -7.84
N VAL A 123 -2.25 22.48 -7.47
CA VAL A 123 -3.10 21.74 -8.39
C VAL A 123 -3.89 22.74 -9.24
N GLY A 124 -3.77 22.63 -10.57
CA GLY A 124 -4.46 23.53 -11.51
C GLY A 124 -3.59 24.67 -12.04
N GLN A 125 -2.42 24.90 -11.46
CA GLN A 125 -1.49 25.90 -11.97
C GLN A 125 -0.86 25.44 -13.28
N VAL A 126 -0.79 26.34 -14.25
CA VAL A 126 -0.14 26.08 -15.53
C VAL A 126 1.38 26.17 -15.34
N PRO A 127 2.14 25.12 -15.69
CA PRO A 127 3.60 25.21 -15.67
C PRO A 127 4.08 26.25 -16.68
N VAL A 128 5.03 27.08 -16.25
CA VAL A 128 5.74 28.04 -17.10
C VAL A 128 7.09 27.42 -17.45
N THR A 129 7.44 27.41 -18.74
CA THR A 129 8.76 26.96 -19.18
C THR A 129 9.76 28.10 -19.08
N ASP A 130 10.83 27.91 -18.33
CA ASP A 130 11.97 28.83 -18.34
C ASP A 130 12.79 28.61 -19.61
N GLU A 131 12.91 29.64 -20.46
CA GLU A 131 13.69 29.55 -21.70
C GLU A 131 15.19 29.36 -21.41
N VAL A 132 15.68 29.90 -20.29
CA VAL A 132 17.10 29.86 -19.93
C VAL A 132 17.47 28.48 -19.40
N GLU A 133 16.70 27.95 -18.46
CA GLU A 133 16.99 26.64 -17.85
C GLU A 133 16.39 25.45 -18.62
N ARG A 134 15.49 25.71 -19.57
CA ARG A 134 14.70 24.70 -20.31
C ARG A 134 13.97 23.74 -19.37
N ARG A 135 13.43 24.27 -18.26
CA ARG A 135 12.68 23.53 -17.25
C ARG A 135 11.34 24.17 -16.99
N ASP A 136 10.35 23.34 -16.72
CA ASP A 136 9.03 23.80 -16.33
C ASP A 136 9.01 24.05 -14.82
N TYR A 137 8.43 25.15 -14.41
CA TYR A 137 8.21 25.48 -13.01
C TYR A 137 6.79 26.01 -12.78
N VAL A 138 6.32 25.90 -11.54
CA VAL A 138 5.08 26.53 -11.07
C VAL A 138 5.44 27.53 -9.99
N VAL A 139 4.89 28.74 -10.08
CA VAL A 139 5.01 29.77 -9.05
C VAL A 139 3.84 29.64 -8.08
N CYS A 140 4.13 29.54 -6.79
CA CYS A 140 3.08 29.56 -5.79
C CYS A 140 2.42 30.95 -5.72
N PRO A 141 1.09 31.07 -5.85
CA PRO A 141 0.41 32.37 -5.81
C PRO A 141 0.44 33.02 -4.42
N GLU A 142 0.57 32.22 -3.35
CA GLU A 142 0.58 32.73 -1.97
C GLU A 142 1.96 33.24 -1.54
N CYS A 143 3.04 32.53 -1.88
CA CYS A 143 4.39 32.84 -1.37
C CYS A 143 5.42 33.17 -2.45
N GLY A 144 5.06 33.12 -3.74
CA GLY A 144 5.97 33.40 -4.85
C GLY A 144 7.05 32.35 -5.11
N ARG A 145 7.15 31.29 -4.29
CA ARG A 145 8.21 30.28 -4.45
C ARG A 145 8.01 29.47 -5.74
N ARG A 146 9.09 29.33 -6.52
CA ARG A 146 9.15 28.47 -7.70
C ARG A 146 9.35 27.01 -7.31
N SER A 147 8.52 26.13 -7.86
CA SER A 147 8.63 24.68 -7.70
C SER A 147 8.85 24.04 -9.07
N VAL A 148 9.95 23.31 -9.23
CA VAL A 148 10.27 22.64 -10.51
C VAL A 148 9.27 21.53 -10.78
N VAL A 149 8.86 21.38 -12.03
CA VAL A 149 7.92 20.36 -12.50
C VAL A 149 8.71 19.25 -13.20
N GLY A 150 8.42 17.98 -12.86
CA GLY A 150 9.06 16.81 -13.44
C GLY A 150 10.08 16.15 -12.51
N ALA A 151 11.24 15.76 -13.04
CA ALA A 151 12.21 14.93 -12.33
C ALA A 151 12.76 15.63 -11.08
N GLY A 152 12.27 15.22 -9.90
CA GLY A 152 12.72 15.72 -8.61
C GLY A 152 11.87 16.82 -7.98
N GLY A 153 10.75 17.19 -8.61
CA GLY A 153 9.78 18.15 -8.06
C GLY A 153 8.34 17.64 -8.20
N ILE A 154 7.44 18.54 -8.60
CA ILE A 154 6.02 18.22 -8.72
C ILE A 154 5.80 17.42 -10.02
N PRO A 155 5.20 16.22 -9.99
CA PRO A 155 4.94 15.47 -11.20
C PRO A 155 3.98 16.23 -12.12
N ARG A 156 4.28 16.34 -13.43
CA ARG A 156 3.40 17.02 -14.41
C ARG A 156 1.96 16.53 -14.33
N HIS A 157 1.76 15.22 -14.18
CA HIS A 157 0.42 14.61 -14.12
C HIS A 157 -0.39 14.96 -12.86
N ASN A 158 0.22 15.60 -11.85
CA ASN A 158 -0.46 16.11 -10.67
C ASN A 158 -0.92 17.56 -10.82
N LEU A 159 -0.35 18.30 -11.79
CA LEU A 159 -0.86 19.59 -12.21
C LEU A 159 -2.02 19.33 -13.18
N ILE A 160 -3.25 19.50 -12.70
CA ILE A 160 -4.44 19.36 -13.54
C ILE A 160 -4.49 20.57 -14.47
N ASN A 161 -3.79 20.53 -15.60
CA ASN A 161 -3.83 21.61 -16.58
C ASN A 161 -5.26 21.72 -17.13
N GLY A 162 -5.96 22.80 -16.76
CA GLY A 162 -7.36 23.04 -17.11
C GLY A 162 -7.62 23.36 -18.59
N GLY A 163 -6.59 23.42 -19.43
CA GLY A 163 -6.72 23.94 -20.81
C GLY A 163 -6.01 23.17 -21.91
N SER A 164 -5.11 22.22 -21.61
CA SER A 164 -4.54 21.37 -22.65
C SER A 164 -5.46 20.18 -22.86
N SER A 165 -6.09 20.13 -24.03
CA SER A 165 -6.77 18.95 -24.56
C SER A 165 -6.02 17.67 -24.19
N MET A 166 -6.77 16.58 -24.03
CA MET A 166 -6.23 15.21 -24.00
C MET A 166 -5.58 14.82 -25.35
N ALA A 167 -4.84 15.73 -26.00
CA ALA A 167 -4.03 15.47 -27.15
C ALA A 167 -2.74 14.77 -26.69
N ALA A 168 -2.85 13.45 -26.66
CA ALA A 168 -1.88 12.45 -27.07
C ALA A 168 -1.81 11.30 -26.06
N PRO A 169 -1.95 10.05 -26.54
CA PRO A 169 -1.82 8.87 -25.71
C PRO A 169 -0.40 8.80 -25.18
N ASP A 170 -0.29 8.56 -23.87
CA ASP A 170 0.74 7.72 -23.26
C ASP A 170 2.06 7.71 -24.05
N GLU A 171 2.82 8.81 -24.01
CA GLU A 171 4.26 8.67 -24.07
C GLU A 171 4.56 7.78 -22.86
N GLU A 172 4.74 6.49 -23.14
CA GLU A 172 5.05 5.45 -22.17
C GLU A 172 6.29 5.97 -21.46
N ILE A 173 6.07 6.61 -20.30
CA ILE A 173 7.15 6.96 -19.40
C ILE A 173 7.82 5.63 -19.17
N ASP A 174 9.00 5.47 -19.74
CA ASP A 174 9.78 4.26 -19.59
C ASP A 174 10.04 4.12 -18.09
N ASP A 175 9.18 3.31 -17.46
CA ASP A 175 9.15 3.10 -16.02
C ASP A 175 10.52 2.57 -15.55
N THR A 176 11.31 1.98 -16.46
CA THR A 176 12.68 1.54 -16.20
C THR A 176 13.63 2.74 -16.03
N ALA A 177 13.63 3.71 -16.95
CA ALA A 177 14.45 4.92 -16.84
C ALA A 177 14.05 5.82 -15.65
N PHE A 178 12.79 5.78 -15.21
CA PHE A 178 12.37 6.43 -13.97
C PHE A 178 12.84 5.66 -12.72
N ALA A 179 12.66 4.34 -12.70
CA ALA A 179 13.10 3.49 -11.59
C ALA A 179 14.62 3.54 -11.39
N GLU A 180 15.38 3.53 -12.48
CA GLU A 180 16.84 3.65 -12.51
C GLU A 180 17.31 4.96 -11.88
N ARG A 181 16.73 6.09 -12.30
CA ARG A 181 17.04 7.42 -11.73
C ARG A 181 16.67 7.52 -10.25
N VAL A 182 15.56 6.89 -9.84
CA VAL A 182 15.16 6.82 -8.43
C VAL A 182 16.15 5.97 -7.62
N LEU A 183 16.63 4.84 -8.15
CA LEU A 183 17.60 3.96 -7.51
C LEU A 183 18.96 4.66 -7.34
N ILE A 184 19.48 5.29 -8.39
CA ILE A 184 20.74 6.05 -8.35
C ILE A 184 20.68 7.20 -7.32
N ARG A 185 19.52 7.86 -7.19
CA ARG A 185 19.35 8.95 -6.21
C ARG A 185 19.36 8.44 -4.76
N LYS A 186 18.79 7.26 -4.50
CA LYS A 186 18.70 6.68 -3.13
C LYS A 186 20.00 6.05 -2.66
N ASN A 187 20.79 5.49 -3.57
CA ASN A 187 22.09 4.92 -3.26
C ASN A 187 23.14 5.67 -4.10
N PRO A 188 23.78 6.74 -3.59
CA PRO A 188 24.83 7.45 -4.33
C PRO A 188 26.01 6.53 -4.68
N ALA A 189 26.19 5.44 -3.92
CA ALA A 189 27.12 4.35 -4.24
C ALA A 189 26.76 3.60 -5.54
N LEU A 190 25.58 3.80 -6.14
CA LEU A 190 25.22 3.29 -7.46
C LEU A 190 25.77 4.17 -8.60
N ARG A 191 26.16 5.44 -8.34
CA ARG A 191 26.74 6.32 -9.38
C ARG A 191 28.07 5.82 -9.93
N GLN A 192 28.79 5.01 -9.15
CA GLN A 192 30.07 4.43 -9.57
C GLN A 192 29.90 3.24 -10.53
N PHE A 193 28.68 2.70 -10.64
CA PHE A 193 28.37 1.65 -11.60
C PHE A 193 27.85 2.30 -12.88
N GLY A 194 28.58 2.09 -13.98
CA GLY A 194 28.10 2.47 -15.31
C GLY A 194 26.83 1.68 -15.70
N PRO A 195 26.21 2.00 -16.85
CA PRO A 195 24.96 1.36 -17.28
C PRO A 195 25.07 -0.18 -17.32
N GLU A 196 26.24 -0.74 -17.65
CA GLU A 196 26.48 -2.19 -17.67
C GLU A 196 26.62 -2.83 -16.26
N GLY A 197 26.98 -2.06 -15.23
CA GLY A 197 27.17 -2.56 -13.85
C GLY A 197 25.93 -2.44 -12.96
N MET A 198 24.89 -1.77 -13.43
CA MET A 198 23.72 -1.44 -12.62
C MET A 198 22.83 -2.64 -12.36
N ASP A 199 22.67 -3.53 -13.34
CA ASP A 199 21.92 -4.79 -13.16
C ASP A 199 22.57 -5.70 -12.11
N GLU A 200 23.91 -5.74 -12.06
CA GLU A 200 24.65 -6.52 -11.07
C GLU A 200 24.53 -5.91 -9.66
N ALA A 201 24.61 -4.59 -9.56
CA ALA A 201 24.47 -3.87 -8.29
C ALA A 201 23.03 -4.00 -7.72
N ILE A 202 22.02 -3.89 -8.59
CA ILE A 202 20.62 -4.16 -8.22
C ILE A 202 20.47 -5.62 -7.76
N GLY A 203 21.08 -6.57 -8.45
CA GLY A 203 21.08 -7.99 -8.06
C GLY A 203 21.69 -8.25 -6.67
N ARG A 204 22.80 -7.57 -6.32
CA ARG A 204 23.40 -7.69 -4.98
C ARG A 204 22.50 -7.10 -3.89
N ILE A 205 21.89 -5.94 -4.12
CA ILE A 205 20.97 -5.31 -3.17
C ILE A 205 19.69 -6.16 -2.99
N GLU A 206 19.11 -6.67 -4.08
CA GLU A 206 17.96 -7.57 -4.04
C GLU A 206 18.29 -8.85 -3.25
N SER A 207 19.47 -9.44 -3.46
CA SER A 207 19.87 -10.66 -2.77
C SER A 207 20.13 -10.46 -1.26
N GLY A 208 20.68 -9.31 -0.86
CA GLY A 208 20.91 -8.95 0.54
C GLY A 208 19.60 -8.68 1.30
N HIS A 209 18.69 -7.89 0.72
CA HIS A 209 17.38 -7.64 1.31
C HIS A 209 16.50 -8.89 1.36
N ALA A 210 16.51 -9.72 0.30
CA ALA A 210 15.81 -10.99 0.30
C ALA A 210 16.29 -11.94 1.41
N ARG A 211 17.59 -11.91 1.76
CA ARG A 211 18.16 -12.73 2.83
C ARG A 211 17.73 -12.24 4.22
N ARG A 212 17.78 -10.93 4.48
CA ARG A 212 17.33 -10.34 5.76
C ARG A 212 15.83 -10.51 5.99
N TRP A 213 15.01 -10.41 4.94
CA TRP A 213 13.55 -10.55 5.03
C TRP A 213 13.06 -12.01 5.11
N ARG A 214 13.75 -12.97 4.48
CA ARG A 214 13.45 -14.40 4.69
C ARG A 214 13.54 -14.79 6.17
N VAL A 215 14.50 -14.20 6.91
CA VAL A 215 14.68 -14.47 8.33
C VAL A 215 13.50 -13.93 9.17
N SER A 216 13.01 -12.72 8.90
CA SER A 216 11.91 -12.12 9.67
C SER A 216 10.53 -12.67 9.32
N VAL A 217 10.21 -12.91 8.04
CA VAL A 217 8.94 -13.54 7.64
C VAL A 217 8.93 -15.02 8.03
N GLY A 218 10.07 -15.71 7.89
CA GLY A 218 10.23 -17.08 8.36
C GLY A 218 9.99 -17.19 9.87
N ALA A 219 10.45 -16.23 10.66
CA ALA A 219 10.18 -16.17 12.10
C ALA A 219 8.68 -15.94 12.42
N GLY A 220 8.00 -15.05 11.69
CA GLY A 220 6.57 -14.78 11.89
C GLY A 220 5.66 -15.96 11.49
N VAL A 221 5.92 -16.58 10.34
CA VAL A 221 5.20 -17.79 9.89
C VAL A 221 5.55 -18.98 10.78
N GLY A 222 6.81 -19.12 11.18
CA GLY A 222 7.26 -20.15 12.12
C GLY A 222 6.57 -20.03 13.48
N ALA A 223 6.40 -18.83 14.01
CA ALA A 223 5.65 -18.60 15.25
C ALA A 223 4.16 -18.95 15.11
N ALA A 224 3.52 -18.58 14.00
CA ALA A 224 2.12 -18.92 13.76
C ALA A 224 1.90 -20.45 13.61
N VAL A 225 2.80 -21.13 12.90
CA VAL A 225 2.79 -22.60 12.76
C VAL A 225 3.09 -23.28 14.10
N ALA A 226 4.02 -22.74 14.90
CA ALA A 226 4.32 -23.25 16.23
C ALA A 226 3.12 -23.12 17.17
N VAL A 227 2.42 -21.98 17.17
CA VAL A 227 1.19 -21.79 17.97
C VAL A 227 0.09 -22.76 17.52
N ALA A 228 -0.12 -22.93 16.21
CA ALA A 228 -1.07 -23.92 15.70
C ALA A 228 -0.69 -25.36 16.09
N GLY A 229 0.60 -25.70 16.03
CA GLY A 229 1.13 -27.00 16.44
C GLY A 229 0.99 -27.28 17.93
N VAL A 230 1.20 -26.27 18.79
CA VAL A 230 0.99 -26.37 20.23
C VAL A 230 -0.50 -26.58 20.56
N VAL A 231 -1.41 -25.88 19.89
CA VAL A 231 -2.85 -26.08 20.04
C VAL A 231 -3.25 -27.50 19.61
N MET A 232 -2.65 -28.04 18.54
CA MET A 232 -2.85 -29.44 18.14
C MET A 232 -2.30 -30.44 19.16
N LEU A 233 -1.10 -30.20 19.70
CA LEU A 233 -0.49 -31.08 20.71
C LEU A 233 -1.29 -31.11 22.01
N VAL A 234 -1.80 -29.97 22.47
CA VAL A 234 -2.65 -29.89 23.66
C VAL A 234 -4.00 -30.59 23.43
N GLY A 235 -4.56 -30.52 22.21
CA GLY A 235 -5.79 -31.24 21.86
C GLY A 235 -5.63 -32.76 21.75
N VAL A 236 -4.46 -33.26 21.34
CA VAL A 236 -4.18 -34.70 21.18
C VAL A 236 -3.71 -35.34 22.49
N ALA A 237 -3.03 -34.59 23.37
CA ALA A 237 -2.46 -35.10 24.62
C ALA A 237 -3.45 -35.16 25.80
N SER A 238 -4.76 -35.22 25.53
CA SER A 238 -5.77 -35.47 26.57
C SER A 238 -6.27 -36.92 26.49
N PRO A 239 -5.48 -37.93 26.96
CA PRO A 239 -5.97 -39.29 27.11
C PRO A 239 -6.89 -39.31 28.32
N ILE A 240 -7.96 -40.10 28.25
CA ILE A 240 -9.06 -40.25 29.23
C ILE A 240 -10.33 -39.52 28.75
N ALA A 241 -10.86 -39.96 27.61
CA ALA A 241 -12.27 -39.82 27.29
C ALA A 241 -12.82 -41.23 26.95
N PRO A 242 -13.89 -41.71 27.60
CA PRO A 242 -14.42 -43.05 27.38
C PRO A 242 -14.93 -43.23 25.94
N ARG A 243 -14.74 -44.45 25.40
CA ARG A 243 -15.01 -44.86 24.00
C ARG A 243 -16.46 -44.71 23.51
N SER A 244 -17.41 -44.29 24.35
CA SER A 244 -18.80 -44.05 23.96
C SER A 244 -19.04 -42.71 23.25
N LEU A 245 -18.02 -41.88 23.04
CA LEU A 245 -18.07 -40.57 22.36
C LEU A 245 -17.44 -40.56 20.95
N LEU A 246 -17.48 -41.68 20.25
CA LEU A 246 -16.89 -41.86 18.91
C LEU A 246 -17.38 -40.90 17.79
N PRO A 247 -18.62 -40.35 17.76
CA PRO A 247 -18.98 -39.40 16.70
C PRO A 247 -18.28 -38.03 16.81
N GLY A 248 -17.69 -37.68 17.95
CA GLY A 248 -16.97 -36.40 18.14
C GLY A 248 -15.55 -36.36 17.56
N TYR A 249 -14.87 -37.52 17.46
CA TYR A 249 -13.45 -37.59 17.07
C TYR A 249 -13.21 -37.27 15.58
N PHE A 250 -14.18 -37.52 14.71
CA PHE A 250 -14.08 -37.20 13.28
C PHE A 250 -14.10 -35.69 13.02
N SER A 251 -14.80 -34.92 13.84
CA SER A 251 -14.91 -33.46 13.69
C SER A 251 -13.58 -32.74 14.02
N LEU A 252 -12.88 -33.20 15.06
CA LEU A 252 -11.57 -32.67 15.45
C LEU A 252 -10.49 -32.92 14.40
N SER A 253 -10.44 -34.13 13.84
CA SER A 253 -9.46 -34.47 12.79
C SER A 253 -9.69 -33.66 11.51
N PHE A 254 -10.96 -33.43 11.14
CA PHE A 254 -11.31 -32.60 9.98
C PHE A 254 -10.95 -31.12 10.20
N MET A 255 -11.19 -30.58 11.40
CA MET A 255 -10.76 -29.22 11.75
C MET A 255 -9.24 -29.07 11.71
N VAL A 256 -8.50 -30.04 12.24
CA VAL A 256 -7.04 -30.08 12.20
C VAL A 256 -6.51 -30.03 10.75
N TRP A 257 -7.10 -30.83 9.86
CA TRP A 257 -6.73 -30.82 8.44
C TRP A 257 -7.10 -29.51 7.74
N ALA A 258 -8.29 -28.96 8.02
CA ALA A 258 -8.73 -27.68 7.46
C ALA A 258 -7.82 -26.52 7.89
N PHE A 259 -7.43 -26.46 9.17
CA PHE A 259 -6.49 -25.45 9.67
C PHE A 259 -5.08 -25.63 9.10
N GLY A 260 -4.61 -26.88 8.92
CA GLY A 260 -3.33 -27.18 8.28
C GLY A 260 -3.25 -26.70 6.83
N ILE A 261 -4.31 -26.95 6.04
CA ILE A 261 -4.41 -26.49 4.65
C ILE A 261 -4.45 -24.96 4.59
N VAL A 262 -5.28 -24.31 5.41
CA VAL A 262 -5.38 -22.85 5.45
C VAL A 262 -4.05 -22.21 5.88
N GLY A 263 -3.32 -22.82 6.82
CA GLY A 263 -1.99 -22.38 7.23
C GLY A 263 -0.93 -22.50 6.14
N LEU A 264 -0.89 -23.64 5.44
CA LEU A 264 0.06 -23.88 4.34
C LEU A 264 -0.22 -22.98 3.12
N PHE A 265 -1.49 -22.87 2.71
CA PHE A 265 -1.88 -22.00 1.61
C PHE A 265 -1.71 -20.53 1.98
N GLY A 266 -2.08 -20.15 3.20
CA GLY A 266 -1.87 -18.81 3.74
C GLY A 266 -0.40 -18.42 3.76
N GLY A 267 0.49 -19.31 4.24
CA GLY A 267 1.94 -19.08 4.26
C GLY A 267 2.54 -18.94 2.87
N TRP A 268 2.15 -19.79 1.91
CA TRP A 268 2.65 -19.74 0.55
C TRP A 268 2.16 -18.50 -0.21
N VAL A 269 0.88 -18.17 -0.08
CA VAL A 269 0.29 -16.95 -0.66
C VAL A 269 0.93 -15.72 -0.03
N VAL A 270 1.02 -15.62 1.29
CA VAL A 270 1.68 -14.49 1.98
C VAL A 270 3.14 -14.36 1.57
N GLY A 271 3.89 -15.47 1.42
CA GLY A 271 5.29 -15.47 1.00
C GLY A 271 5.51 -15.03 -0.46
N ALA A 272 4.69 -15.52 -1.40
CA ALA A 272 4.75 -15.10 -2.80
C ALA A 272 4.30 -13.64 -2.97
N TRP A 273 3.35 -13.21 -2.14
CA TRP A 273 2.70 -11.91 -2.21
C TRP A 273 3.54 -10.79 -1.55
N THR A 274 4.20 -11.07 -0.42
CA THR A 274 5.18 -10.14 0.21
C THR A 274 6.36 -9.83 -0.73
N LYS A 275 6.85 -10.81 -1.49
CA LYS A 275 7.89 -10.60 -2.53
C LYS A 275 7.51 -9.53 -3.56
N ARG A 276 6.21 -9.45 -3.94
CA ARG A 276 5.69 -8.48 -4.92
C ARG A 276 5.47 -7.08 -4.32
N ILE A 277 4.97 -7.00 -3.08
CA ILE A 277 4.77 -5.72 -2.39
C ILE A 277 6.10 -5.05 -2.10
N VAL A 278 7.11 -5.80 -1.67
CA VAL A 278 8.43 -5.25 -1.31
C VAL A 278 9.06 -4.55 -2.52
N ARG A 279 8.93 -5.11 -3.73
CA ARG A 279 9.33 -4.42 -4.97
C ARG A 279 8.57 -3.12 -5.23
N GLY A 280 7.29 -3.03 -4.84
CA GLY A 280 6.46 -1.83 -5.02
C GLY A 280 6.55 -0.79 -3.89
N PHE A 281 6.98 -1.16 -2.69
CA PHE A 281 7.02 -0.25 -1.52
C PHE A 281 8.42 0.37 -1.31
N LEU A 282 9.49 -0.38 -1.60
CA LEU A 282 10.86 0.13 -1.58
C LEU A 282 11.08 1.23 -2.64
N THR A 283 10.27 1.25 -3.70
CA THR A 283 10.30 2.34 -4.69
C THR A 283 9.63 3.62 -4.16
N GLY A 284 8.58 3.54 -3.33
CA GLY A 284 7.82 4.71 -2.86
C GLY A 284 8.30 5.38 -1.57
N ALA A 285 8.47 4.64 -0.48
CA ALA A 285 8.73 5.24 0.85
C ALA A 285 10.16 5.79 0.99
N ASP A 286 11.14 5.16 0.34
CA ASP A 286 12.52 5.66 0.36
C ASP A 286 12.68 6.91 -0.55
N VAL A 287 11.72 7.21 -1.45
CA VAL A 287 11.74 8.46 -2.24
C VAL A 287 11.40 9.65 -1.33
N GLU A 288 10.42 9.50 -0.45
CA GLU A 288 10.04 10.55 0.52
C GLU A 288 11.20 10.89 1.47
N ARG A 289 11.93 9.90 1.99
CA ARG A 289 13.12 10.15 2.85
C ARG A 289 14.26 10.83 2.11
N ALA A 290 14.51 10.47 0.85
CA ALA A 290 15.57 11.08 0.06
C ALA A 290 15.25 12.55 -0.29
N ILE A 291 13.96 12.88 -0.50
CA ILE A 291 13.51 14.25 -0.76
C ILE A 291 13.61 15.10 0.52
N ASP A 292 13.22 14.57 1.69
CA ASP A 292 13.30 15.30 2.97
C ASP A 292 14.75 15.61 3.39
N LEU A 293 15.69 14.66 3.17
CA LEU A 293 17.11 14.90 3.44
C LEU A 293 17.70 15.96 2.51
N GLN A 294 17.31 15.94 1.24
CA GLN A 294 17.79 16.93 0.27
C GLN A 294 17.20 18.33 0.49
N ALA A 295 15.98 18.42 1.02
CA ALA A 295 15.39 19.70 1.44
C ALA A 295 16.07 20.29 2.68
N ARG A 296 16.67 19.47 3.54
CA ARG A 296 17.46 19.95 4.69
C ARG A 296 18.86 20.40 4.29
N ASP A 297 19.51 19.70 3.36
CA ASP A 297 20.89 20.01 2.97
C ASP A 297 20.97 21.14 1.92
N GLY A 298 19.93 21.34 1.11
CA GLY A 298 19.90 22.35 0.03
C GLY A 298 19.65 23.80 0.48
N VAL A 299 19.16 24.03 1.69
CA VAL A 299 18.82 25.40 2.18
C VAL A 299 20.02 26.10 2.83
N GLY A 300 21.10 25.38 3.16
CA GLY A 300 22.28 25.97 3.82
C GLY A 300 23.44 26.39 2.90
N GLY A 301 23.42 26.03 1.61
CA GLY A 301 24.63 26.11 0.76
C GLY A 301 24.66 27.26 -0.27
N ALA A 302 23.52 27.85 -0.62
CA ALA A 302 23.45 28.82 -1.72
C ALA A 302 23.76 30.27 -1.29
N ASP A 303 23.54 30.62 -0.01
CA ASP A 303 23.69 32.01 0.45
C ASP A 303 25.12 32.35 0.91
N ALA A 304 26.01 31.36 1.03
CA ALA A 304 27.38 31.57 1.54
C ALA A 304 28.42 31.94 0.46
N VAL A 305 28.10 31.82 -0.83
CA VAL A 305 29.09 31.99 -1.93
C VAL A 305 29.03 33.36 -2.62
N ASN A 306 27.96 34.14 -2.44
CA ASN A 306 27.80 35.44 -3.13
C ASN A 306 28.13 36.68 -2.27
N SER A 307 28.83 36.53 -1.13
CA SER A 307 29.25 37.68 -0.29
C SER A 307 30.75 38.01 -0.34
N ALA A 308 31.52 37.39 -1.24
CA ALA A 308 32.90 37.78 -1.50
C ALA A 308 32.96 38.47 -2.87
N GLU A 309 33.72 39.57 -2.96
CA GLU A 309 34.04 40.31 -4.19
C GLU A 309 33.02 41.37 -4.66
N ALA A 310 32.84 42.43 -3.84
CA ALA A 310 32.51 43.76 -4.36
C ALA A 310 33.83 44.57 -4.48
N PRO A 311 34.25 44.99 -5.69
CA PRO A 311 35.43 45.84 -5.86
C PRO A 311 35.16 47.26 -5.37
N ALA A 312 36.12 47.84 -4.65
CA ALA A 312 36.06 49.20 -4.12
C ALA A 312 36.03 50.25 -5.26
N PRO A 313 35.24 51.33 -5.12
CA PRO A 313 35.23 52.43 -6.09
C PRO A 313 36.47 53.33 -5.95
N PRO A 314 36.84 54.03 -7.03
CA PRO A 314 38.05 54.88 -7.11
C PRO A 314 37.97 56.15 -6.25
#